data_AF-A0A925BJQ1-F1
#
_entry.id   AF-A0A925BJQ1-F1
#
_cell.length_a   1.000
_cell.length_b   1.000
_cell.length_c   1.000
_cell.angle_alpha   90.00
_cell.angle_beta   90.00
_cell.angle_gamma   90.00
#
_symmetry.space_group_name_H-M   'P 1'
#
loop_
_entity.id
_entity.type
_entity.pdbx_description
1 polymer ?
#
loop_
_entity_poly.entity_id
_entity_poly.type
_entity_poly.pdbx_seq_one_letter_code
_entity_poly.pdbx_strand_id
1 'polypeptide(L)'
;MVRRMVQFGSVAFLFSLAAVAANDPQVNRELKPAERKTVTTVTLRKGEPRSLQTKNGLRFLRVAGFDPKVLDVRGVKADVIALTGQSVGRTHMIVTDEKDQREELIVVVESDSER
;
A
#
# COMPACT_ATOMS: atom_id res chain seq x y z
N MET A 1 -47.52 -46.44 -25.27
CA MET A 1 -46.15 -47.01 -25.42
C MET A 1 -45.84 -47.04 -26.91
N VAL A 2 -45.22 -45.99 -27.43
CA VAL A 2 -44.93 -45.82 -28.86
C VAL A 2 -43.53 -45.23 -29.02
N ARG A 3 -42.87 -45.72 -30.07
CA ARG A 3 -41.44 -45.75 -30.36
C ARG A 3 -40.89 -44.42 -30.88
N ARG A 4 -39.59 -44.23 -30.61
CA ARG A 4 -38.49 -43.74 -31.47
C ARG A 4 -38.80 -42.75 -32.61
N MET A 5 -38.02 -41.65 -32.58
CA MET A 5 -37.10 -41.14 -33.63
C MET A 5 -37.74 -40.81 -35.00
N VAL A 6 -37.53 -39.63 -35.59
CA VAL A 6 -36.41 -39.18 -36.46
C VAL A 6 -36.70 -37.66 -36.68
N GLN A 7 -35.76 -36.71 -36.74
CA GLN A 7 -35.06 -36.35 -37.97
C GLN A 7 -34.10 -35.16 -37.79
N PHE A 8 -33.03 -35.24 -38.56
CA PHE A 8 -31.87 -34.39 -38.81
C PHE A 8 -32.10 -32.87 -38.91
N GLY A 9 -31.06 -32.12 -38.53
CA GLY A 9 -30.83 -30.73 -38.96
C GLY A 9 -29.39 -30.31 -38.71
N SER A 10 -28.54 -30.42 -39.73
CA SER A 10 -27.17 -29.90 -39.78
C SER A 10 -27.10 -28.43 -39.41
N VAL A 11 -26.14 -28.06 -38.55
CA VAL A 11 -25.68 -26.67 -38.43
C VAL A 11 -24.17 -26.67 -38.25
N ALA A 12 -23.43 -26.70 -39.37
CA ALA A 12 -22.02 -26.32 -39.39
C ALA A 12 -21.98 -24.84 -39.78
N PHE A 13 -21.91 -23.96 -38.78
CA PHE A 13 -21.70 -22.53 -38.98
C PHE A 13 -20.23 -22.28 -39.33
N LEU A 14 -19.99 -21.88 -40.58
CA LEU A 14 -18.70 -21.37 -41.04
C LEU A 14 -18.49 -19.97 -40.43
N PHE A 15 -17.60 -19.86 -39.44
CA PHE A 15 -17.13 -18.55 -38.99
C PHE A 15 -16.06 -18.03 -39.95
N SER A 16 -16.50 -17.23 -40.91
CA SER A 16 -15.65 -16.32 -41.69
C SER A 16 -15.08 -15.26 -40.74
N LEU A 17 -13.83 -15.41 -40.30
CA LEU A 17 -13.10 -14.36 -39.60
C LEU A 17 -12.48 -13.40 -40.65
N ALA A 18 -13.34 -12.60 -41.28
CA ALA A 18 -12.94 -11.48 -42.11
C ALA A 18 -12.87 -10.21 -41.25
N ALA A 19 -11.76 -9.51 -41.38
CA ALA A 19 -11.38 -8.31 -40.67
C ALA A 19 -12.48 -7.24 -40.58
N VAL A 20 -12.67 -6.70 -39.38
CA VAL A 20 -13.01 -5.29 -39.20
C VAL A 20 -11.78 -4.62 -38.60
N ALA A 21 -10.94 -4.13 -39.51
CA ALA A 21 -10.01 -3.05 -39.24
C ALA A 21 -10.80 -1.74 -39.34
N ALA A 22 -11.13 -1.16 -38.20
CA ALA A 22 -11.67 0.19 -37.99
C ALA A 22 -11.96 0.28 -36.48
N ASN A 23 -11.69 1.33 -35.72
CA ASN A 23 -11.24 2.67 -36.00
C ASN A 23 -11.28 3.35 -34.63
N ASP A 24 -10.16 3.53 -33.93
CA ASP A 24 -10.10 4.42 -32.77
C ASP A 24 -8.68 4.97 -32.61
N PRO A 25 -8.41 6.21 -33.07
CA PRO A 25 -7.20 6.93 -32.74
C PRO A 25 -7.32 7.51 -31.33
N GLN A 26 -6.20 7.53 -30.60
CA GLN A 26 -6.00 8.31 -29.36
C GLN A 26 -6.87 7.93 -28.15
N VAL A 27 -6.56 6.81 -27.52
CA VAL A 27 -6.59 6.78 -26.05
C VAL A 27 -5.19 7.16 -25.58
N ASN A 28 -4.88 8.45 -25.73
CA ASN A 28 -3.84 9.12 -24.97
C ASN A 28 -4.35 9.20 -23.52
N ARG A 29 -4.38 8.05 -22.84
CA ARG A 29 -4.57 8.00 -21.39
C ARG A 29 -3.36 8.71 -20.84
N GLU A 30 -3.50 10.00 -20.57
CA GLU A 30 -2.73 10.68 -19.55
C GLU A 30 -2.82 9.79 -18.32
N LEU A 31 -1.78 8.98 -18.14
CA LEU A 31 -1.49 8.33 -16.88
C LEU A 31 -1.26 9.50 -15.94
N LYS A 32 -2.31 9.95 -15.26
CA LYS A 32 -2.20 10.86 -14.12
C LYS A 32 -1.02 10.30 -13.30
N PRO A 33 0.04 11.08 -13.05
CA PRO A 33 1.17 10.58 -12.30
C PRO A 33 0.59 10.05 -11.00
N ALA A 34 0.68 8.72 -10.81
CA ALA A 34 0.21 8.10 -9.59
C ALA A 34 0.79 8.92 -8.44
N GLU A 35 -0.08 9.57 -7.66
CA GLU A 35 0.33 10.38 -6.52
C GLU A 35 1.31 9.55 -5.73
N ARG A 36 2.59 9.92 -5.80
CA ARG A 36 3.64 9.25 -5.05
C ARG A 36 3.31 9.55 -3.60
N LYS A 37 2.59 8.64 -2.95
CA LYS A 37 2.47 8.62 -1.48
C LYS A 37 3.88 8.79 -0.96
N THR A 38 4.13 9.92 -0.32
CA THR A 38 5.46 10.27 0.15
C THR A 38 5.76 9.36 1.32
N VAL A 39 6.51 8.29 1.07
CA VAL A 39 6.97 7.38 2.11
C VAL A 39 8.10 8.06 2.85
N THR A 40 7.90 8.29 4.15
CA THR A 40 8.89 8.99 4.98
C THR A 40 9.79 7.96 5.63
N THR A 41 11.09 8.00 5.33
CA THR A 41 12.07 7.11 5.98
C THR A 41 12.61 7.75 7.26
N VAL A 42 12.54 7.03 8.38
CA VAL A 42 13.04 7.45 9.69
C VAL A 42 14.14 6.49 10.11
N THR A 43 15.38 6.97 10.14
CA THR A 43 16.51 6.21 10.68
C THR A 43 16.63 6.45 12.18
N LEU A 44 16.78 5.38 12.94
CA LEU A 44 16.95 5.35 14.39
C LEU A 44 18.18 4.53 14.74
N ARG A 45 18.86 4.87 15.84
CA ARG A 45 19.81 3.97 16.46
C ARG A 45 19.09 3.05 17.44
N LYS A 46 19.66 1.86 17.67
CA LYS A 46 19.14 0.95 18.70
C LYS A 46 19.16 1.63 20.06
N GLY A 47 18.02 1.66 20.74
CA GLY A 47 17.84 2.27 22.05
C GLY A 47 17.65 3.79 22.04
N GLU A 48 17.82 4.47 20.90
CA GLU A 48 17.66 5.93 20.82
C GLU A 48 16.18 6.30 20.60
N PRO A 49 15.55 7.04 21.55
CA PRO A 49 14.19 7.51 21.37
C PRO A 49 14.18 8.71 20.43
N ARG A 50 13.33 8.67 19.40
CA ARG A 50 13.08 9.78 18.49
C ARG A 50 11.60 10.14 18.50
N SER A 51 11.30 11.42 18.63
CA SER A 51 9.94 11.94 18.54
C SER A 51 9.54 12.17 17.08
N LEU A 52 8.36 11.70 16.71
CA LEU A 52 7.65 12.13 15.51
C LEU A 52 6.46 12.98 15.92
N GLN A 53 6.37 14.15 15.30
CA GLN A 53 5.22 15.04 15.42
C GLN A 53 4.47 15.05 14.09
N THR A 54 3.14 15.10 14.14
CA THR A 54 2.34 15.26 12.92
C THR A 54 2.65 16.58 12.24
N LYS A 55 2.59 16.61 10.90
CA LYS A 55 2.93 17.78 10.08
C LYS A 55 2.10 19.04 10.39
N ASN A 56 0.97 18.90 11.08
CA ASN A 56 0.04 19.99 11.37
C ASN A 56 -0.37 20.07 12.86
N GLY A 57 0.34 19.38 13.76
CA GLY A 57 -0.08 19.28 15.18
C GLY A 57 -1.41 18.55 15.39
N LEU A 58 -1.87 17.82 14.37
CA LEU A 58 -3.06 16.98 14.43
C LEU A 58 -2.83 15.80 15.37
N ARG A 59 -3.91 15.34 16.00
CA ARG A 59 -3.87 14.20 16.90
C ARG A 59 -3.72 12.90 16.12
N PHE A 60 -2.82 12.03 16.59
CA PHE A 60 -2.73 10.66 16.12
C PHE A 60 -3.95 9.86 16.60
N LEU A 61 -4.73 9.31 15.66
CA LEU A 61 -5.82 8.39 15.98
C LEU A 61 -5.35 6.96 16.08
N ARG A 62 -4.43 6.55 15.19
CA ARG A 62 -3.99 5.17 15.09
C ARG A 62 -2.55 5.07 14.62
N VAL A 63 -1.81 4.14 15.21
CA VAL A 63 -0.51 3.68 14.72
C VAL A 63 -0.56 2.17 14.54
N ALA A 64 -0.13 1.67 13.39
CA ALA A 64 -0.20 0.25 13.03
C ALA A 64 0.91 -0.15 12.06
N GLY A 65 1.01 -1.45 11.76
CA GLY A 65 1.88 -1.98 10.70
C GLY A 65 3.35 -2.19 11.08
N PHE A 66 3.74 -1.87 12.32
CA PHE A 66 5.12 -2.02 12.80
C PHE A 66 5.39 -3.34 13.51
N ASP A 67 6.63 -3.82 13.43
CA ASP A 67 7.12 -4.98 14.17
C ASP A 67 7.58 -4.56 15.58
N PRO A 68 6.89 -5.00 16.65
CA PRO A 68 7.26 -4.65 18.03
C PRO A 68 8.61 -5.23 18.47
N LYS A 69 9.17 -6.21 17.75
CA LYS A 69 10.54 -6.71 18.00
C LYS A 69 11.60 -5.71 17.53
N VAL A 70 11.29 -4.93 16.49
CA VAL A 70 12.20 -3.94 15.89
C VAL A 70 11.98 -2.56 16.49
N LEU A 71 10.73 -2.19 16.75
CA LEU A 71 10.35 -0.82 17.11
C LEU A 71 9.34 -0.80 18.26
N ASP A 72 9.64 -0.06 19.32
CA ASP A 72 8.68 0.33 20.34
C ASP A 72 8.10 1.70 19.99
N VAL A 73 6.77 1.82 20.08
CA VAL A 73 6.03 3.05 19.74
C VAL A 73 5.16 3.43 20.93
N ARG A 74 5.39 4.64 21.47
CA ARG A 74 4.65 5.15 22.62
C ARG A 74 4.06 6.52 22.32
N GLY A 75 2.77 6.72 22.61
CA GLY A 75 2.16 8.05 22.59
C GLY A 75 2.71 8.89 23.75
N VAL A 76 3.31 10.03 23.44
CA VAL A 76 3.81 10.99 24.45
C VAL A 76 2.80 12.12 24.65
N LYS A 77 2.28 12.63 23.53
CA LYS A 77 1.19 13.62 23.49
C LYS A 77 0.21 13.20 22.39
N ALA A 78 -0.91 13.89 22.30
CA ALA A 78 -1.91 13.61 21.29
C ALA A 78 -1.35 13.69 19.85
N ASP A 79 -0.42 14.60 19.61
CA ASP A 79 0.22 14.89 18.32
C ASP A 79 1.68 14.42 18.24
N VAL A 80 2.18 13.74 19.27
CA VAL A 80 3.59 13.30 19.37
C VAL A 80 3.68 11.82 19.78
N ILE A 81 4.36 11.03 18.96
CA ILE A 81 4.77 9.66 19.30
C ILE A 81 6.28 9.58 19.47
N ALA A 82 6.71 8.80 20.46
CA ALA A 82 8.09 8.39 20.63
C ALA A 82 8.31 7.04 19.96
N LEU A 83 9.32 6.97 19.11
CA LEU A 83 9.82 5.77 18.46
C LEU A 83 11.14 5.37 19.13
N THR A 84 11.25 4.13 19.58
CA THR A 84 12.49 3.61 20.17
C THR A 84 12.88 2.32 19.46
N GLY A 85 14.07 2.29 18.87
CA GLY A 85 14.59 1.09 18.22
C GLY A 85 14.90 -0.01 19.24
N GLN A 86 14.24 -1.16 19.17
CA GLN A 86 14.45 -2.31 20.06
C GLN A 86 15.54 -3.24 19.52
N SER A 87 15.50 -3.51 18.22
CA SER A 87 16.49 -4.35 17.54
C SER A 87 16.81 -3.79 16.16
N VAL A 88 18.00 -4.14 15.66
CA VAL A 88 18.45 -3.73 14.32
C VAL A 88 17.54 -4.37 13.29
N GLY A 89 17.01 -3.57 12.38
CA GLY A 89 16.06 -4.06 11.40
C GLY A 89 15.31 -2.94 10.70
N ARG A 90 14.35 -3.33 9.87
CA ARG A 90 13.49 -2.41 9.13
C ARG A 90 12.04 -2.81 9.35
N THR A 91 11.21 -1.83 9.67
CA THR A 91 9.77 -2.01 9.79
C THR A 91 9.00 -0.94 9.03
N HIS A 92 7.85 -1.30 8.49
CA HIS A 92 6.87 -0.33 8.01
C HIS A 92 6.04 0.16 9.19
N MET A 93 5.52 1.38 9.12
CA MET A 93 4.60 1.92 10.11
C MET A 93 3.61 2.81 9.40
N ILE A 94 2.34 2.67 9.74
CA ILE A 94 1.26 3.49 9.21
C ILE A 94 0.70 4.28 10.37
N VAL A 95 0.61 5.58 10.16
CA VAL A 95 0.07 6.51 11.14
C VAL A 95 -1.13 7.21 10.53
N THR A 96 -2.23 7.26 11.28
CA THR A 96 -3.48 7.89 10.86
C THR A 96 -3.82 9.02 11.82
N ASP A 97 -4.05 10.21 11.29
CA ASP A 97 -4.45 11.39 12.06
C ASP A 97 -5.97 11.56 12.13
N GLU A 98 -6.43 12.58 12.87
CA GLU A 98 -7.85 12.88 13.06
C GLU A 98 -8.60 13.35 11.81
N LYS A 99 -7.89 13.64 10.72
CA LYS A 99 -8.48 13.94 9.41
C LYS A 99 -8.52 12.70 8.51
N ASP A 100 -8.30 11.51 9.07
CA ASP A 100 -8.14 10.24 8.37
C ASP A 100 -7.00 10.27 7.32
N GLN A 101 -6.03 11.19 7.48
CA GLN A 101 -4.85 11.21 6.62
C GLN A 101 -3.90 10.12 7.07
N ARG A 102 -3.48 9.30 6.11
CA ARG A 102 -2.58 8.18 6.34
C ARG A 102 -1.18 8.55 5.89
N GLU A 103 -0.24 8.51 6.83
CA GLU A 103 1.17 8.65 6.58
C GLU A 103 1.85 7.29 6.70
N GLU A 104 2.59 6.92 5.65
CA GLU A 104 3.37 5.68 5.63
C GLU A 104 4.84 6.03 5.92
N LEU A 105 5.38 5.36 6.93
CA LEU A 105 6.74 5.51 7.38
C LEU A 105 7.50 4.21 7.24
N ILE A 106 8.76 4.31 6.83
CA ILE A 106 9.71 3.21 6.91
C ILE A 106 10.67 3.55 8.03
N VAL A 107 10.65 2.75 9.09
CA VAL A 107 11.58 2.92 10.20
C VAL A 107 12.72 1.94 10.04
N VAL A 108 13.95 2.46 9.97
CA VAL A 108 15.18 1.68 9.89
C VAL A 108 15.93 1.87 11.19
N VAL A 109 16.10 0.79 11.94
CA VAL A 109 16.90 0.76 13.17
C VAL A 109 18.26 0.18 12.82
N GLU A 110 19.29 1.00 12.95
CA GLU A 110 20.68 0.60 12.68
C GLU A 110 21.38 0.22 13.99
N SER A 111 22.40 -0.65 13.92
CA SER A 111 23.28 -0.83 15.07
C SER A 111 24.03 0.47 15.30
N ASP A 112 24.26 0.83 16.56
CA ASP A 112 25.40 1.68 16.85
C ASP A 112 26.64 0.91 16.41
N SER A 113 27.14 1.24 15.22
CA SER A 113 28.48 0.87 14.84
C SER A 113 29.40 1.65 15.76
N GLU A 114 29.83 0.99 16.83
CA GLU A 114 30.88 1.46 17.73
C GLU A 114 32.00 2.06 16.88
N ARG A 115 32.31 3.32 17.17
CA ARG A 115 33.45 4.05 16.63
C ARG A 115 34.69 3.74 17.45
#